data_AF-A0AAD0AMP1-F1
#
_entry.id   AF-A0AAD0AMP1-F1
#
_cell.length_a   1.000
_cell.length_b   1.000
_cell.length_c   1.000
_cell.angle_alpha   90.00
_cell.angle_beta   90.00
_cell.angle_gamma   90.00
#
_symmetry.space_group_name_H-M   'P 1'
#
loop_
_entity.id
_entity.type
_entity.pdbx_description
1 polymer ?
#
loop_
_entity_poly.entity_id
_entity_poly.type
_entity_poly.pdbx_seq_one_letter_code
_entity_poly.pdbx_strand_id
1 'polypeptide(L)'
;MKFILNKTSGINGIEKISLEKIIQTFSVPENIEINIDKSNILDIGLKYEDINLSIFYVINFISSEITKNYITVHFVIKKLYLDENIFIEENEEINKILPKIIKYLKNNNKSTKYNIERRRKSGIYYFDNEGIAIFYQKEFNKKIVEKIDISLPYEDNLNISDIGEILNIEILKQIL
;
A
#
# COMPACT_ATOMS: atom_id res chain seq x y z
N MET A 1 -6.63 -10.14 -10.70
CA MET A 1 -5.26 -9.81 -11.20
C MET A 1 -4.21 -10.53 -10.34
N LYS A 2 -3.04 -10.87 -10.89
CA LYS A 2 -1.91 -11.40 -10.09
C LYS A 2 -1.04 -10.23 -9.62
N PHE A 3 -0.75 -10.16 -8.32
CA PHE A 3 0.14 -9.14 -7.74
C PHE A 3 1.48 -9.76 -7.39
N ILE A 4 2.54 -9.34 -8.06
CA ILE A 4 3.89 -9.87 -7.95
C ILE A 4 4.76 -8.80 -7.31
N LEU A 5 5.44 -9.16 -6.23
CA LEU A 5 6.41 -8.31 -5.57
C LEU A 5 7.66 -8.17 -6.45
N ASN A 6 8.07 -6.94 -6.70
CA ASN A 6 9.28 -6.67 -7.45
C ASN A 6 10.50 -6.81 -6.54
N LYS A 7 11.66 -7.07 -7.15
CA LYS A 7 12.93 -7.21 -6.42
C LYS A 7 13.26 -5.99 -5.56
N THR A 8 12.83 -4.81 -5.97
CA THR A 8 13.01 -3.52 -5.27
C THR A 8 11.83 -3.16 -4.35
N SER A 9 10.92 -4.10 -4.07
CA SER A 9 9.72 -3.98 -3.23
C SER A 9 8.54 -3.20 -3.82
N GLY A 10 8.63 -2.82 -5.09
CA GLY A 10 7.48 -2.47 -5.92
C GLY A 10 6.48 -3.61 -6.14
N ILE A 11 5.41 -3.33 -6.87
CA ILE A 11 4.41 -4.33 -7.27
C ILE A 11 4.16 -4.28 -8.78
N ASN A 12 4.14 -5.44 -9.45
CA ASN A 12 3.86 -5.54 -10.89
C ASN A 12 4.68 -4.57 -11.78
N GLY A 13 5.97 -4.40 -11.49
CA GLY A 13 6.86 -3.48 -12.22
C GLY A 13 6.74 -2.00 -11.82
N ILE A 14 5.86 -1.66 -10.89
CA ILE A 14 5.71 -0.31 -10.33
C ILE A 14 6.68 -0.16 -9.15
N GLU A 15 7.80 0.54 -9.37
CA GLU A 15 8.83 0.80 -8.34
C GLU A 15 8.71 2.16 -7.67
N LYS A 16 8.07 3.09 -8.38
CA LYS A 16 7.89 4.49 -8.05
C LYS A 16 6.56 4.88 -8.64
N ILE A 17 5.83 5.72 -7.93
CA ILE A 17 4.42 5.93 -8.23
C ILE A 17 4.13 7.36 -8.61
N SER A 18 3.37 7.46 -9.69
CA SER A 18 2.54 8.59 -10.04
C SER A 18 1.06 8.19 -9.99
N LEU A 19 0.18 9.12 -9.62
CA LEU A 19 -1.27 8.86 -9.65
C LEU A 19 -1.74 8.53 -11.07
N GLU A 20 -1.22 9.23 -12.07
CA GLU A 20 -1.51 8.97 -13.49
C GLU A 20 -1.17 7.54 -13.89
N LYS A 21 -0.02 7.01 -13.47
CA LYS A 21 0.41 5.66 -13.83
C LYS A 21 -0.45 4.59 -13.15
N ILE A 22 -0.91 4.86 -11.93
CA ILE A 22 -1.91 4.00 -11.26
C ILE A 22 -3.17 3.94 -12.11
N ILE A 23 -3.72 5.10 -12.48
CA ILE A 23 -4.96 5.16 -13.26
C ILE A 23 -4.78 4.55 -14.65
N GLN A 24 -3.64 4.74 -15.32
CA GLN A 24 -3.36 4.06 -16.59
C GLN A 24 -3.31 2.53 -16.46
N THR A 25 -2.85 2.01 -15.32
CA THR A 25 -2.69 0.57 -15.09
C THR A 25 -3.99 -0.09 -14.66
N PHE A 26 -4.74 0.55 -13.77
CA PHE A 26 -5.91 -0.04 -13.11
C PHE A 26 -7.24 0.60 -13.51
N SER A 27 -7.23 1.66 -14.33
CA SER A 27 -8.35 2.57 -14.58
C SER A 27 -8.79 3.33 -13.32
N VAL A 28 -9.70 4.30 -13.44
CA VAL A 28 -10.32 4.94 -12.27
C VAL A 28 -11.36 3.99 -11.69
N PRO A 29 -11.33 3.65 -10.39
CA PRO A 29 -12.35 2.80 -9.79
C PRO A 29 -13.65 3.57 -9.57
N GLU A 30 -14.77 2.85 -9.52
CA GLU A 30 -16.07 3.44 -9.18
C GLU A 30 -16.14 3.88 -7.71
N ASN A 31 -15.42 3.18 -6.83
CA ASN A 31 -15.42 3.42 -5.39
C ASN A 31 -14.15 4.18 -4.97
N ILE A 32 -14.30 5.50 -4.79
CA ILE A 32 -13.26 6.39 -4.29
C ILE A 32 -13.69 6.98 -2.95
N GLU A 33 -12.87 6.78 -1.93
CA GLU A 33 -13.03 7.39 -0.62
C GLU A 33 -12.04 8.55 -0.46
N ILE A 34 -12.51 9.66 0.09
CA ILE A 34 -11.71 10.85 0.29
C ILE A 34 -11.88 11.29 1.74
N ASN A 35 -10.78 11.38 2.45
CA ASN A 35 -10.75 11.88 3.82
C ASN A 35 -9.73 13.02 3.91
N ILE A 36 -10.13 14.10 4.58
CA ILE A 36 -9.24 15.21 4.90
C ILE A 36 -9.24 15.34 6.41
N ASP A 37 -8.08 15.15 7.02
CA ASP A 37 -7.93 15.32 8.46
C ASP A 37 -7.65 16.79 8.85
N LYS A 38 -7.72 17.07 10.15
CA LYS A 38 -7.47 18.42 10.69
C LYS A 38 -6.01 18.87 10.62
N SER A 39 -5.10 17.96 10.28
CA SER A 39 -3.66 18.17 10.12
C SER A 39 -3.26 18.34 8.66
N ASN A 40 -4.24 18.61 7.78
CA ASN A 40 -4.07 18.77 6.33
C ASN A 40 -3.50 17.51 5.65
N ILE A 41 -3.93 16.34 6.12
CA ILE A 41 -3.66 15.07 5.44
C ILE A 41 -4.88 14.75 4.56
N LEU A 42 -4.66 14.66 3.26
CA LEU A 42 -5.59 14.15 2.27
C LEU A 42 -5.28 12.67 2.04
N ASP A 43 -6.23 11.80 2.37
CA ASP A 43 -6.20 10.36 2.11
C ASP A 43 -7.24 10.03 1.04
N ILE A 44 -6.78 9.52 -0.10
CA ILE A 44 -7.61 9.07 -1.21
C ILE A 44 -7.49 7.55 -1.31
N GLY A 45 -8.58 6.87 -0.98
CA GLY A 45 -8.72 5.42 -1.11
C GLY A 45 -9.37 5.05 -2.45
N LEU A 46 -8.58 4.49 -3.36
CA LEU A 46 -9.04 3.92 -4.63
C LEU A 46 -9.34 2.43 -4.44
N LYS A 47 -10.61 2.02 -4.49
CA LYS A 47 -11.03 0.64 -4.22
C LYS A 47 -11.39 -0.12 -5.49
N TYR A 48 -10.62 -1.17 -5.77
CA TYR A 48 -10.82 -2.07 -6.90
C TYR A 48 -11.30 -3.45 -6.41
N GLU A 49 -12.61 -3.55 -6.15
CA GLU A 49 -13.21 -4.74 -5.51
C GLU A 49 -13.00 -6.02 -6.34
N ASP A 50 -13.18 -5.94 -7.67
CA ASP A 50 -13.07 -7.08 -8.60
C ASP A 50 -11.70 -7.77 -8.57
N ILE A 51 -10.66 -7.04 -8.18
CA ILE A 51 -9.29 -7.54 -8.13
C ILE A 51 -8.72 -7.60 -6.71
N ASN A 52 -9.53 -7.35 -5.68
CA ASN A 52 -9.12 -7.33 -4.27
C ASN A 52 -7.90 -6.42 -4.01
N LEU A 53 -7.94 -5.20 -4.58
CA LEU A 53 -6.93 -4.18 -4.39
C LEU A 53 -7.57 -2.92 -3.82
N SER A 54 -6.90 -2.31 -2.85
CA SER A 54 -7.16 -0.93 -2.46
C SER A 54 -5.84 -0.17 -2.50
N ILE A 55 -5.83 0.98 -3.16
CA ILE A 55 -4.67 1.86 -3.20
C ILE A 55 -5.00 3.09 -2.36
N PHE A 56 -4.23 3.33 -1.32
CA PHE A 56 -4.37 4.54 -0.50
C PHE A 56 -3.28 5.51 -0.87
N TYR A 57 -3.69 6.74 -1.17
CA TYR A 57 -2.83 7.82 -1.57
C TYR A 57 -2.91 8.90 -0.49
N VAL A 58 -1.88 8.95 0.36
CA VAL A 58 -1.83 9.79 1.56
C VAL A 58 -0.88 10.95 1.32
N ILE A 59 -1.40 12.16 1.45
CA ILE A 59 -0.73 13.40 1.05
C ILE A 59 -0.84 14.41 2.19
N ASN A 60 0.28 15.02 2.57
CA ASN A 60 0.25 16.20 3.43
C ASN A 60 0.32 17.48 2.60
N PHE A 61 -0.58 18.45 2.84
CA PHE A 61 -0.62 19.72 2.12
C PHE A 61 -0.65 20.94 3.06
N ILE A 62 -0.16 22.08 2.58
CA ILE A 62 -0.25 23.38 3.28
C ILE A 62 -0.72 24.41 2.26
N SER A 63 -1.80 25.15 2.58
CA SER A 63 -2.38 26.14 1.66
C SER A 63 -2.60 25.59 0.25
N SER A 64 -3.05 24.33 0.18
CA SER A 64 -3.32 23.58 -1.05
C SER A 64 -2.09 23.17 -1.89
N GLU A 65 -0.88 23.47 -1.43
CA GLU A 65 0.37 22.94 -1.99
C GLU A 65 0.79 21.64 -1.27
N ILE A 66 1.15 20.62 -2.06
CA ILE A 66 1.62 19.35 -1.51
C ILE A 66 3.02 19.52 -0.92
N THR A 67 3.20 19.10 0.33
CA THR A 67 4.52 19.04 0.96
C THR A 67 5.23 17.76 0.54
N LYS A 68 6.25 17.88 -0.32
CA LYS A 68 6.99 16.75 -0.94
C LYS A 68 7.55 15.71 0.04
N ASN A 69 7.71 16.07 1.31
CA ASN A 69 8.29 15.20 2.32
C ASN A 69 7.32 14.11 2.82
N TYR A 70 6.03 14.19 2.48
CA TYR A 70 5.01 13.28 3.02
C TYR A 70 3.95 12.94 1.98
N ILE A 71 4.37 12.16 0.99
CA ILE A 71 3.43 11.46 0.11
C ILE A 71 3.77 9.97 0.16
N THR A 72 2.80 9.15 0.55
CA THR A 72 2.94 7.70 0.59
C THR A 72 1.81 7.04 -0.16
N VAL A 73 2.14 5.95 -0.85
CA VAL A 73 1.15 5.13 -1.55
C VAL A 73 1.22 3.72 -1.01
N HIS A 74 0.06 3.21 -0.61
CA HIS A 74 -0.10 1.90 0.01
C HIS A 74 -0.95 1.01 -0.88
N PHE A 75 -0.41 -0.16 -1.27
CA PHE A 75 -1.16 -1.19 -2.01
C PHE A 75 -1.61 -2.23 -1.02
N VAL A 76 -2.89 -2.17 -0.66
CA VAL A 76 -3.52 -3.15 0.20
C VAL A 76 -4.11 -4.25 -0.67
N ILE A 77 -3.59 -5.46 -0.48
CA ILE A 77 -3.96 -6.64 -1.27
C ILE A 77 -4.21 -7.84 -0.35
N LYS A 78 -5.03 -8.78 -0.85
CA LYS A 78 -5.29 -10.05 -0.16
C LYS A 78 -4.29 -11.13 -0.51
N LYS A 79 -3.61 -11.08 -1.65
CA LYS A 79 -2.68 -12.11 -2.11
C LYS A 79 -1.49 -11.48 -2.84
N LEU A 80 -0.28 -11.78 -2.36
CA LEU A 80 0.97 -11.30 -2.92
C LEU A 80 1.87 -12.47 -3.31
N TYR A 81 2.31 -12.48 -4.55
CA TYR A 81 3.29 -13.43 -5.07
C TYR A 81 4.70 -12.88 -4.84
N LEU A 82 5.50 -13.65 -4.11
CA LEU A 82 6.92 -13.38 -3.88
C LEU A 82 7.79 -13.93 -5.02
N ASP A 83 7.32 -15.01 -5.65
CA ASP A 83 7.81 -15.49 -6.94
C ASP A 83 6.67 -16.18 -7.71
N GLU A 84 6.97 -16.90 -8.79
CA GLU A 84 5.92 -17.56 -9.60
C GLU A 84 5.03 -18.52 -8.80
N ASN A 85 5.61 -19.23 -7.81
CA ASN A 85 5.00 -20.34 -7.08
C ASN A 85 4.86 -20.09 -5.57
N ILE A 86 5.54 -19.09 -5.03
CA ILE A 86 5.53 -18.71 -3.63
C ILE A 86 4.68 -17.45 -3.48
N PHE A 87 3.63 -17.55 -2.68
CA PHE A 87 2.77 -16.42 -2.34
C PHE A 87 2.44 -16.42 -0.85
N ILE A 88 1.95 -15.28 -0.40
CA ILE A 88 1.33 -15.05 0.90
C ILE A 88 -0.07 -14.50 0.67
N GLU A 89 -1.02 -14.85 1.52
CA GLU A 89 -2.39 -14.35 1.42
C GLU A 89 -3.06 -14.12 2.77
N GLU A 90 -4.14 -13.34 2.75
CA GLU A 90 -5.10 -13.18 3.83
C GLU A 90 -5.56 -14.54 4.35
N ASN A 91 -5.81 -14.63 5.66
CA ASN A 91 -6.17 -15.86 6.36
C ASN A 91 -5.06 -16.92 6.49
N GLU A 92 -3.85 -16.70 5.95
CA GLU A 92 -2.70 -17.54 6.29
C GLU A 92 -2.20 -17.26 7.71
N GLU A 93 -1.63 -18.28 8.36
CA GLU A 93 -0.98 -18.10 9.66
C GLU A 93 0.39 -17.43 9.48
N ILE A 94 0.71 -16.43 10.31
CA ILE A 94 1.96 -15.67 10.23
C ILE A 94 3.20 -16.59 10.26
N ASN A 95 3.16 -17.66 11.06
CA ASN A 95 4.28 -18.61 11.15
C ASN A 95 4.56 -19.34 9.83
N LYS A 96 3.56 -19.48 8.95
CA LYS A 96 3.71 -20.11 7.63
C LYS A 96 4.26 -19.15 6.58
N ILE A 97 3.91 -17.88 6.66
CA ILE A 97 4.36 -16.88 5.67
C ILE A 97 5.76 -16.34 5.98
N LEU A 98 6.16 -16.27 7.26
CA LEU A 98 7.43 -15.67 7.67
C LEU A 98 8.64 -16.30 6.94
N PRO A 99 8.75 -17.64 6.85
CA PRO A 99 9.83 -18.26 6.08
C PRO A 99 9.80 -17.91 4.59
N LYS A 100 8.62 -17.74 4.00
CA LYS A 100 8.46 -17.36 2.58
C LYS A 100 9.02 -15.95 2.33
N ILE A 101 8.64 -14.98 3.17
CA ILE A 101 9.14 -13.59 3.10
C ILE A 101 10.65 -13.54 3.34
N ILE A 102 11.14 -14.22 4.38
CA ILE A 102 12.59 -14.25 4.69
C ILE A 102 13.39 -14.85 3.53
N LYS A 103 12.90 -15.94 2.91
CA LYS A 103 13.53 -16.55 1.74
C LYS A 103 13.58 -15.57 0.56
N TYR A 104 12.47 -14.89 0.28
CA TYR A 104 12.41 -13.87 -0.75
C TYR A 104 13.43 -12.75 -0.53
N LEU A 105 13.50 -12.21 0.69
CA LEU A 105 14.43 -11.13 1.04
C LEU A 105 15.90 -11.59 0.86
N LYS A 106 16.25 -12.79 1.32
CA LYS A 106 17.60 -13.37 1.11
C LYS A 106 17.94 -13.49 -0.37
N ASN A 107 17.04 -14.03 -1.17
CA ASN A 107 17.25 -14.25 -2.61
C ASN A 107 17.46 -12.94 -3.38
N ASN A 108 16.97 -11.81 -2.84
CA ASN A 108 17.10 -10.49 -3.43
C ASN A 108 18.15 -9.61 -2.72
N ASN A 109 19.06 -10.20 -1.93
CA ASN A 109 20.10 -9.49 -1.19
C ASN A 109 19.58 -8.40 -0.24
N LYS A 110 18.39 -8.59 0.33
CA LYS A 110 17.77 -7.68 1.29
C LYS A 110 17.98 -8.12 2.73
N SER A 111 17.86 -7.17 3.65
CA SER A 111 17.86 -7.45 5.08
C SER A 111 16.68 -8.36 5.42
N THR A 112 16.95 -9.43 6.17
CA THR A 112 15.89 -10.30 6.72
C THR A 112 15.43 -9.86 8.10
N LYS A 113 16.01 -8.78 8.64
CA LYS A 113 15.55 -8.19 9.90
C LYS A 113 14.18 -7.54 9.66
N TYR A 114 13.31 -7.66 10.65
CA TYR A 114 11.99 -7.08 10.62
C TYR A 114 11.61 -6.53 11.99
N ASN A 115 10.80 -5.48 11.99
CA ASN A 115 10.22 -4.90 13.19
C ASN A 115 8.82 -5.46 13.42
N ILE A 116 8.35 -5.43 14.66
CA ILE A 116 6.98 -5.83 14.99
C ILE A 116 6.34 -4.78 15.88
N GLU A 117 5.27 -4.17 15.41
CA GLU A 117 4.33 -3.44 16.25
C GLU A 117 3.29 -4.42 16.82
N ARG A 118 3.16 -4.49 18.14
CA ARG A 118 2.24 -5.43 18.80
C ARG A 118 1.12 -4.68 19.51
N ARG A 119 -0.12 -5.11 19.26
CA ARG A 119 -1.31 -4.70 20.01
C ARG A 119 -1.93 -5.91 20.70
N ARG A 120 -2.95 -5.68 21.54
CA ARG A 120 -3.60 -6.74 22.33
C ARG A 120 -4.11 -7.88 21.43
N LYS A 121 -4.91 -7.54 20.41
CA LYS A 121 -5.55 -8.49 19.48
C LYS A 121 -5.01 -8.44 18.05
N SER A 122 -4.01 -7.61 17.77
CA SER A 122 -3.47 -7.43 16.43
C SER A 122 -2.00 -7.02 16.45
N GLY A 123 -1.43 -6.77 15.29
CA GLY A 123 -0.11 -6.15 15.14
C GLY A 123 0.34 -6.15 13.69
N ILE A 124 1.55 -5.66 13.47
CA ILE A 124 2.11 -5.45 12.15
C ILE A 124 3.55 -5.94 12.16
N TYR A 125 3.92 -6.71 11.14
CA TYR A 125 5.31 -7.04 10.84
C TYR A 125 5.80 -6.14 9.70
N TYR A 126 6.90 -5.44 9.91
CA TYR A 126 7.50 -4.54 8.90
C TYR A 126 8.81 -5.12 8.39
N PHE A 127 8.92 -5.28 7.08
CA PHE A 127 10.12 -5.73 6.38
C PHE A 127 10.60 -4.65 5.42
N ASP A 128 11.88 -4.76 5.02
CA ASP A 128 12.47 -3.94 3.97
C ASP A 128 12.19 -2.43 4.10
N ASN A 129 12.59 -1.88 5.25
CA ASN A 129 12.37 -0.47 5.60
C ASN A 129 10.90 -0.03 5.47
N GLU A 130 9.98 -0.87 5.97
CA GLU A 130 8.53 -0.62 5.96
C GLU A 130 7.88 -0.66 4.57
N GLY A 131 8.63 -1.06 3.53
CA GLY A 131 8.09 -1.30 2.19
C GLY A 131 7.14 -2.50 2.11
N ILE A 132 7.24 -3.45 3.05
CA ILE A 132 6.30 -4.57 3.17
C ILE A 132 5.79 -4.62 4.61
N ALA A 133 4.47 -4.43 4.78
CA ALA A 133 3.80 -4.56 6.06
C ALA A 133 2.77 -5.69 6.02
N ILE A 134 2.85 -6.60 7.01
CA ILE A 134 1.87 -7.67 7.20
C ILE A 134 1.07 -7.41 8.46
N PHE A 135 -0.20 -7.10 8.27
CA PHE A 135 -1.15 -6.93 9.36
C PHE A 135 -1.68 -8.29 9.79
N TYR A 136 -1.80 -8.49 11.10
CA TYR A 136 -2.37 -9.72 11.65
C TYR A 136 -3.38 -9.44 12.75
N GLN A 137 -4.35 -10.32 12.85
CA GLN A 137 -5.22 -10.47 14.01
C GLN A 137 -4.86 -11.72 14.81
N LYS A 138 -5.12 -11.69 16.12
CA LYS A 138 -4.96 -12.87 16.98
C LYS A 138 -6.29 -13.60 17.06
N GLU A 139 -6.27 -14.84 16.61
CA GLU A 139 -7.38 -15.78 16.75
C GLU A 139 -6.91 -16.93 17.64
N PHE A 140 -7.46 -17.01 18.85
CA PHE A 140 -6.98 -17.93 19.89
C PHE A 140 -5.46 -17.77 20.11
N ASN A 141 -4.70 -18.84 19.85
CA ASN A 141 -3.24 -18.89 19.99
C ASN A 141 -2.51 -18.65 18.66
N LYS A 142 -3.22 -18.29 17.59
CA LYS A 142 -2.67 -18.08 16.25
C LYS A 142 -2.69 -16.61 15.87
N LYS A 143 -1.75 -16.22 15.01
CA LYS A 143 -1.76 -14.92 14.33
C LYS A 143 -2.11 -15.16 12.88
N ILE A 144 -3.21 -14.58 12.43
CA ILE A 144 -3.78 -14.76 11.10
C ILE A 144 -3.57 -13.47 10.32
N VAL A 145 -3.11 -13.59 9.07
CA VAL A 145 -2.94 -12.45 8.17
C VAL A 145 -4.29 -11.81 7.92
N GLU A 146 -4.37 -10.52 8.21
CA GLU A 146 -5.55 -9.69 7.95
C GLU A 146 -5.43 -8.97 6.62
N LYS A 147 -4.26 -8.39 6.34
CA LYS A 147 -3.98 -7.74 5.05
C LYS A 147 -2.49 -7.62 4.81
N ILE A 148 -2.12 -7.47 3.55
CA ILE A 148 -0.76 -7.23 3.09
C ILE A 148 -0.73 -5.83 2.50
N ASP A 149 0.24 -5.04 2.92
CA ASP A 149 0.44 -3.67 2.47
C ASP A 149 1.85 -3.52 1.89
N ILE A 150 1.91 -3.00 0.66
CA ILE A 150 3.15 -2.62 -0.01
C ILE A 150 3.20 -1.11 -0.09
N SER A 151 4.17 -0.53 0.63
CA SER A 151 4.38 0.91 0.68
C SER A 151 5.48 1.30 -0.31
N LEU A 152 5.20 2.29 -1.14
CA LEU A 152 6.15 2.79 -2.13
C LEU A 152 6.38 4.30 -1.97
N PRO A 153 7.63 4.77 -2.18
CA PRO A 153 7.92 6.19 -2.19
C PRO A 153 7.20 6.84 -3.38
N TYR A 154 6.60 7.99 -3.13
CA TYR A 154 5.92 8.76 -4.15
C TYR A 154 6.80 9.89 -4.68
N GLU A 155 6.73 10.15 -5.98
CA GLU A 155 7.61 11.13 -6.64
C GLU A 155 6.88 12.20 -7.46
N ASP A 156 5.55 12.20 -7.59
CA ASP A 156 4.91 13.26 -8.39
C ASP A 156 5.00 14.63 -7.72
N ASN A 157 4.97 15.63 -8.60
CA ASN A 157 4.80 17.03 -8.28
C ASN A 157 3.38 17.50 -8.69
N LEU A 158 2.35 16.75 -8.29
CA LEU A 158 0.95 17.16 -8.48
C LEU A 158 0.55 18.17 -7.39
N ASN A 159 -0.41 19.03 -7.71
CA ASN A 159 -1.18 19.79 -6.72
C ASN A 159 -2.55 19.12 -6.50
N ILE A 160 -3.35 19.62 -5.54
CA ILE A 160 -4.68 19.04 -5.24
C ILE A 160 -5.64 19.16 -6.45
N SER A 161 -5.52 20.21 -7.26
CA SER A 161 -6.32 20.40 -8.48
C SER A 161 -6.05 19.31 -9.51
N ASP A 162 -4.78 19.01 -9.77
CA ASP A 162 -4.36 18.00 -10.76
C ASP A 162 -4.94 16.62 -10.38
N ILE A 163 -4.92 16.30 -9.07
CA ILE A 163 -5.52 15.07 -8.54
C ILE A 163 -7.03 15.04 -8.78
N GLY A 164 -7.72 16.15 -8.54
CA GLY A 164 -9.14 16.29 -8.82
C GLY A 164 -9.48 16.12 -10.30
N GLU A 165 -8.62 16.57 -11.21
CA GLU A 165 -8.78 16.37 -12.65
C GLU A 165 -8.57 14.91 -13.06
N ILE A 166 -7.47 14.28 -12.62
CA ILE A 166 -7.12 12.89 -12.96
C ILE A 166 -8.21 11.92 -12.49
N LEU A 167 -8.75 12.13 -11.29
CA LEU A 167 -9.77 11.26 -10.70
C LEU A 167 -11.19 11.69 -11.06
N ASN A 168 -11.37 12.79 -11.79
CA ASN A 168 -12.66 13.39 -12.10
C ASN A 168 -13.51 13.67 -10.84
N ILE A 169 -12.87 14.21 -9.80
CA ILE A 169 -13.51 14.54 -8.52
C ILE A 169 -13.66 16.06 -8.39
N GLU A 170 -14.89 16.56 -8.58
CA GLU A 170 -15.17 17.99 -8.51
C GLU A 170 -14.98 18.60 -7.11
N ILE A 171 -15.23 17.84 -6.03
CA ILE A 171 -15.11 18.38 -4.65
C ILE A 171 -13.66 18.74 -4.29
N LEU A 172 -12.66 18.09 -4.90
CA LEU A 172 -11.25 18.44 -4.68
C LEU A 172 -10.90 19.80 -5.29
N LYS A 173 -11.66 20.28 -6.29
CA LYS A 173 -11.49 21.63 -6.86
C LYS A 173 -11.91 22.74 -5.88
N GLN A 174 -12.69 22.42 -4.85
CA GLN A 174 -13.20 23.37 -3.85
C GLN A 174 -12.32 23.47 -2.59
N ILE A 175 -11.27 22.66 -2.49
CA ILE A 175 -10.28 22.71 -1.39
C ILE A 175 -9.23 23.83 -1.64
N LEU A 176 -9.20 24.37 -2.85
CA LEU A 176 -8.45 25.56 -3.27
C LEU A 176 -9.23 26.84 -2.98
#